data_AF-A0A7I7Q6V7-F1
#
_entry.id   AF-A0A7I7Q6V7-F1
#
_cell.length_a   1.000
_cell.length_b   1.000
_cell.length_c   1.000
_cell.angle_alpha   90.00
_cell.angle_beta   90.00
_cell.angle_gamma   90.00
#
_symmetry.space_group_name_H-M   'P 1'
#
loop_
_entity.id
_entity.type
_entity.pdbx_description
1 polymer ?
#
loop_
_entity_poly.entity_id
_entity_poly.type
_entity_poly.pdbx_seq_one_letter_code
_entity_poly.pdbx_strand_id
1 'polypeptide(L)'
;MPSGLAAWAVTLRLDRTQCADNHNFAHKICVFPQLIFATALSLARQHGVLHELSLCQAIAGLVKPHAAGRRVDVVRVQVGALRQVVPDSLEFCWSLVCQQLEENMVDAQLELDLVPAEVLCHDCEQQSRIESRWSVYCPGCASTDVDVLSGNEFLVTSIEVS
;
A
#
# COMPACT_ATOMS: atom_id res chain seq x y z
N MET A 1 26.61 32.38 41.91
CA MET A 1 26.83 31.20 41.04
C MET A 1 27.38 30.07 41.89
N PRO A 2 26.53 29.10 42.25
CA PRO A 2 27.03 27.73 42.39
C PRO A 2 25.98 26.62 42.14
N SER A 3 26.49 25.39 41.93
CA SER A 3 26.05 24.11 42.50
C SER A 3 24.56 23.68 42.56
N GLY A 4 24.30 22.51 41.96
CA GLY A 4 23.69 21.36 42.63
C GLY A 4 22.18 21.39 42.91
N LEU A 5 21.47 20.36 42.47
CA LEU A 5 20.61 19.53 43.33
C LEU A 5 20.20 18.26 42.58
N ALA A 6 20.44 17.13 43.25
CA ALA A 6 20.14 15.78 42.81
C ALA A 6 18.71 15.35 43.21
N ALA A 7 18.43 14.07 42.92
CA ALA A 7 17.22 13.29 43.20
C ALA A 7 16.16 13.45 42.09
N TRP A 8 15.38 12.45 41.67
CA TRP A 8 14.89 11.27 42.37
C TRP A 8 14.79 10.13 41.34
N ALA A 9 15.49 9.03 41.58
CA ALA A 9 15.33 7.78 40.83
C ALA A 9 14.07 7.07 41.33
N VAL A 10 13.17 6.66 40.42
CA VAL A 10 12.13 5.66 40.73
C VAL A 10 12.05 4.65 39.59
N THR A 11 12.54 3.46 39.90
CA THR A 11 12.42 2.21 39.17
C THR A 11 10.94 1.81 39.01
N LEU A 12 10.42 1.75 37.78
CA LEU A 12 9.13 1.11 37.51
C LEU A 12 9.34 -0.29 36.93
N ARG A 13 9.19 -1.25 37.85
CA ARG A 13 9.09 -2.69 37.66
C ARG A 13 7.74 -2.97 36.99
N LEU A 14 7.73 -3.39 35.73
CA LEU A 14 6.52 -3.89 35.07
C LEU A 14 6.31 -5.35 35.50
N ASP A 15 5.47 -5.55 36.50
CA ASP A 15 4.95 -6.87 36.87
C ASP A 15 3.87 -7.28 35.86
N ARG A 16 4.06 -8.47 35.27
CA ARG A 16 3.10 -9.13 34.38
C ARG A 16 2.13 -9.92 35.23
N THR A 17 1.10 -9.29 35.77
CA THR A 17 -0.08 -10.00 36.29
C THR A 17 -1.29 -9.06 36.35
N GLN A 18 -2.13 -9.07 35.30
CA GLN A 18 -3.59 -9.23 35.41
C GLN A 18 -4.20 -9.13 34.00
N CYS A 19 -4.42 -10.29 33.40
CA CYS A 19 -5.44 -10.48 32.38
C CYS A 19 -6.66 -11.01 33.14
N ALA A 20 -7.80 -10.31 33.09
CA ALA A 20 -9.15 -10.87 33.26
C ALA A 20 -10.19 -9.74 33.37
N ASP A 21 -11.19 -9.84 32.50
CA ASP A 21 -12.60 -9.51 32.74
C ASP A 21 -12.97 -8.05 33.07
N ASN A 22 -13.70 -7.36 32.18
CA ASN A 22 -15.16 -7.51 32.08
C ASN A 22 -15.78 -6.39 31.20
N HIS A 23 -16.99 -6.67 30.71
CA HIS A 23 -17.76 -5.94 29.73
C HIS A 23 -18.25 -4.52 30.15
N ASN A 24 -18.37 -3.67 29.12
CA ASN A 24 -19.34 -2.56 28.98
C ASN A 24 -19.15 -1.32 29.86
N PHE A 25 -18.71 -0.19 29.30
CA PHE A 25 -19.38 1.11 29.52
C PHE A 25 -18.90 2.19 28.54
N ALA A 26 -19.88 2.87 27.95
CA ALA A 26 -19.78 3.92 26.96
C ALA A 26 -19.31 5.27 27.55
N HIS A 27 -18.65 6.05 26.67
CA HIS A 27 -18.62 7.53 26.63
C HIS A 27 -18.07 8.32 27.83
N LYS A 28 -16.91 8.97 27.61
CA LYS A 28 -16.43 10.30 28.09
C LYS A 28 -14.89 10.28 27.98
N ILE A 29 -14.18 11.16 27.26
CA ILE A 29 -14.15 12.63 27.32
C ILE A 29 -13.25 13.20 26.20
N CYS A 30 -13.65 14.39 25.72
CA CYS A 30 -12.91 15.52 25.13
C CYS A 30 -11.43 15.31 24.75
N VAL A 31 -11.02 15.45 23.48
CA VAL A 31 -10.72 16.73 22.78
C VAL A 31 -9.77 17.66 23.57
N PHE A 32 -8.48 17.68 23.21
CA PHE A 32 -7.53 18.82 23.03
C PHE A 32 -6.05 18.29 23.03
N PRO A 33 -5.06 18.97 22.43
CA PRO A 33 -4.61 18.63 21.07
C PRO A 33 -3.07 18.56 20.95
N GLN A 34 -2.45 17.38 20.95
CA GLN A 34 -1.04 17.19 20.49
C GLN A 34 -0.76 15.70 20.12
N LEU A 35 -1.51 15.13 19.17
CA LEU A 35 -1.27 13.78 18.65
C LEU A 35 -1.15 13.82 17.13
N ILE A 36 -0.10 14.48 16.64
CA ILE A 36 0.21 14.61 15.20
C ILE A 36 0.97 13.39 14.65
N PHE A 37 1.39 12.39 15.44
CA PHE A 37 2.15 11.25 14.86
C PHE A 37 1.86 9.84 15.41
N ALA A 38 1.20 9.67 16.57
CA ALA A 38 1.13 8.35 17.19
C ALA A 38 -0.10 7.49 16.78
N THR A 39 -1.16 8.10 16.24
CA THR A 39 -2.41 7.37 15.92
C THR A 39 -2.42 6.75 14.51
N ALA A 40 -1.52 7.16 13.62
CA ALA A 40 -1.39 6.56 12.29
C ALA A 40 -0.90 5.11 12.36
N LEU A 41 -0.11 4.75 13.39
CA LEU A 41 0.44 3.40 13.56
C LEU A 41 -0.51 2.41 14.26
N SER A 42 -1.59 2.86 14.90
CA SER A 42 -2.52 1.95 15.59
C SER A 42 -3.73 1.52 14.74
N LEU A 43 -3.90 2.09 13.54
CA LEU A 43 -4.95 1.75 12.56
C LEU A 43 -4.41 1.02 11.32
N ALA A 44 -3.11 0.69 11.30
CA ALA A 44 -2.56 -0.30 10.39
C ALA A 44 -3.13 -1.67 10.78
N ARG A 45 -4.34 -1.96 10.32
CA ARG A 45 -4.99 -3.28 10.38
C ARG A 45 -4.29 -4.21 9.37
N GLN A 46 -3.02 -4.47 9.70
CA GLN A 46 -2.07 -5.55 9.41
C GLN A 46 -1.97 -6.27 8.05
N HIS A 47 -2.69 -5.95 6.97
CA HIS A 47 -2.45 -6.63 5.66
C HIS A 47 -2.30 -5.72 4.42
N GLY A 48 -2.74 -4.46 4.45
CA GLY A 48 -2.61 -3.52 3.31
C GLY A 48 -1.22 -2.93 3.19
N VAL A 49 -0.84 -2.00 4.08
CA VAL A 49 0.39 -1.18 3.96
C VAL A 49 1.69 -1.96 3.66
N LEU A 50 1.85 -3.20 4.14
CA LEU A 50 3.00 -4.05 3.81
C LEU A 50 2.98 -4.56 2.35
N HIS A 51 1.81 -4.87 1.82
CA HIS A 51 1.61 -5.32 0.45
C HIS A 51 2.04 -4.24 -0.54
N GLU A 52 1.45 -3.05 -0.47
CA GLU A 52 1.79 -1.94 -1.38
C GLU A 52 3.22 -1.44 -1.20
N LEU A 53 3.75 -1.40 0.03
CA LEU A 53 5.15 -1.04 0.25
C LEU A 53 6.11 -2.04 -0.42
N SER A 54 5.83 -3.35 -0.33
CA SER A 54 6.64 -4.37 -1.01
C SER A 54 6.56 -4.27 -2.53
N LEU A 55 5.40 -3.88 -3.07
CA LEU A 55 5.22 -3.62 -4.49
C LEU A 55 6.06 -2.41 -4.95
N CYS A 56 6.03 -1.31 -4.18
CA CYS A 56 6.86 -0.13 -4.49
C CYS A 56 8.36 -0.44 -4.41
N GLN A 57 8.79 -1.25 -3.45
CA GLN A 57 10.18 -1.72 -3.37
C GLN A 57 10.57 -2.55 -4.59
N ALA A 58 9.68 -3.43 -5.06
CA ALA A 58 9.91 -4.21 -6.28
C ALA A 58 10.01 -3.31 -7.52
N ILE A 59 9.14 -2.31 -7.64
CA ILE A 59 9.21 -1.31 -8.73
C ILE A 59 10.55 -0.57 -8.68
N ALA A 60 10.95 -0.03 -7.53
CA ALA A 60 12.20 0.70 -7.38
C ALA A 60 13.42 -0.18 -7.72
N GLY A 61 13.41 -1.44 -7.26
CA GLY A 61 14.45 -2.42 -7.58
C GLY A 61 14.57 -2.71 -9.08
N LEU A 62 13.46 -2.70 -9.83
CA LEU A 62 13.46 -2.84 -11.28
C LEU A 62 13.93 -1.57 -12.00
N VAL A 63 13.51 -0.40 -11.51
CA VAL A 63 13.80 0.91 -12.14
C VAL A 63 15.29 1.26 -12.02
N LYS A 64 15.89 1.02 -10.85
CA LYS A 64 17.26 1.48 -10.53
C LYS A 64 18.33 1.03 -11.53
N PRO A 65 18.42 -0.25 -11.93
CA PRO A 65 19.37 -0.67 -12.96
C PRO A 65 19.16 0.02 -14.31
N HIS A 66 17.91 0.30 -14.69
CA HIS A 66 17.56 0.93 -15.97
C HIS A 66 17.79 2.45 -15.97
N ALA A 67 17.67 3.10 -14.80
CA ALA A 67 18.01 4.50 -14.63
C ALA A 67 19.52 4.75 -14.81
N ALA A 68 20.35 3.75 -14.53
CA ALA A 68 21.81 3.81 -14.67
C ALA A 68 22.44 5.01 -13.92
N GLY A 69 21.91 5.32 -12.74
CA GLY A 69 22.39 6.41 -11.88
C GLY A 69 21.89 7.82 -12.26
N ARG A 70 21.10 7.95 -13.33
CA ARG A 70 20.40 9.20 -13.66
C ARG A 70 19.25 9.45 -12.69
N ARG A 71 18.81 10.71 -12.63
CA ARG A 71 17.62 11.06 -11.86
C ARG A 71 16.39 10.46 -12.56
N VAL A 72 15.52 9.84 -11.78
CA VAL A 72 14.24 9.31 -12.28
C VAL A 72 13.17 10.38 -12.09
N ASP A 73 12.50 10.74 -13.19
CA ASP A 73 11.46 11.77 -13.18
C ASP A 73 10.07 11.14 -13.08
N VAL A 74 9.79 10.13 -13.91
CA VAL A 74 8.49 9.46 -13.99
C VAL A 74 8.68 7.95 -14.17
N VAL A 75 7.91 7.16 -13.42
CA VAL A 75 7.77 5.71 -13.60
C VAL A 75 6.32 5.42 -13.95
N ARG A 76 6.08 4.77 -15.08
CA ARG A 76 4.73 4.34 -15.49
C ARG A 76 4.53 2.87 -15.23
N VAL A 77 3.43 2.51 -14.59
CA VAL A 77 3.11 1.13 -14.23
C VAL A 77 1.71 0.78 -14.68
N GLN A 78 1.57 -0.30 -15.44
CA GLN A 78 0.28 -0.91 -15.70
C GLN A 78 -0.15 -1.77 -14.53
N VAL A 79 -1.38 -1.55 -14.06
CA VAL A 79 -1.98 -2.26 -12.92
C VAL A 79 -3.34 -2.80 -13.33
N GLY A 80 -3.43 -4.12 -13.43
CA GLY A 80 -4.64 -4.83 -13.76
C GLY A 80 -5.65 -4.85 -12.62
N ALA A 81 -6.94 -4.75 -12.96
CA ALA A 81 -8.03 -4.69 -11.99
C ALA A 81 -8.13 -5.92 -11.05
N LEU A 82 -7.57 -7.06 -11.44
CA LEU A 82 -7.55 -8.30 -10.64
C LEU A 82 -6.37 -8.37 -9.67
N ARG A 83 -5.41 -7.43 -9.74
CA ARG A 83 -4.26 -7.38 -8.82
C ARG A 83 -4.60 -6.89 -7.42
N GLN A 84 -5.82 -6.41 -7.19
CA GLN A 84 -6.29 -5.90 -5.90
C GLN A 84 -5.41 -4.80 -5.29
N VAL A 85 -4.60 -4.13 -6.12
CA VAL A 85 -3.81 -2.97 -5.74
C VAL A 85 -4.75 -1.80 -5.50
N VAL A 86 -4.52 -1.07 -4.41
CA VAL A 86 -5.21 0.19 -4.12
C VAL A 86 -4.34 1.35 -4.61
N PRO A 87 -4.71 2.08 -5.70
CA PRO A 87 -3.88 3.12 -6.31
C PRO A 87 -3.36 4.16 -5.30
N ASP A 88 -4.25 4.76 -4.51
CA ASP A 88 -3.90 5.77 -3.51
C ASP A 88 -2.90 5.23 -2.47
N SER A 89 -3.01 3.95 -2.09
CA SER A 89 -2.08 3.32 -1.15
C SER A 89 -0.72 3.05 -1.78
N LEU A 90 -0.69 2.67 -3.06
CA LEU A 90 0.53 2.46 -3.82
C LEU A 90 1.28 3.77 -4.03
N GLU A 91 0.60 4.83 -4.45
CA GLU A 91 1.17 6.18 -4.62
C GLU A 91 1.73 6.72 -3.29
N PHE A 92 0.98 6.54 -2.20
CA PHE A 92 1.47 6.89 -0.87
C PHE A 92 2.74 6.12 -0.51
N CYS A 93 2.75 4.79 -0.67
CA CYS A 93 3.93 3.97 -0.37
C CYS A 93 5.11 4.30 -1.28
N TRP A 94 4.87 4.68 -2.55
CA TRP A 94 5.89 5.12 -3.47
C TRP A 94 6.61 6.37 -2.98
N SER A 95 5.86 7.36 -2.47
CA SER A 95 6.45 8.57 -1.90
C SER A 95 7.38 8.26 -0.72
N LEU A 96 7.05 7.25 0.10
CA LEU A 96 7.89 6.80 1.21
C LEU A 96 9.19 6.13 0.71
N VAL A 97 9.07 5.23 -0.28
CA VAL A 97 10.23 4.55 -0.89
C VAL A 97 11.19 5.56 -1.51
N CYS A 98 10.68 6.53 -2.26
CA CYS A 98 11.51 7.56 -2.89
C CYS A 98 12.25 8.45 -1.88
N GLN A 99 11.61 8.80 -0.77
CA GLN A 99 12.24 9.64 0.26
C GLN A 99 13.26 8.89 1.13
N GLN A 100 13.05 7.59 1.38
CA GLN A 100 13.82 6.86 2.39
C GLN A 100 14.94 6.00 1.82
N LEU A 101 14.84 5.57 0.56
CA LEU A 101 15.68 4.48 0.05
C LEU A 101 16.62 4.89 -1.10
N GLU A 102 16.31 5.92 -1.89
CA GLU A 102 17.04 6.18 -3.14
C GLU A 102 17.16 7.69 -3.48
N GLU A 103 18.36 8.26 -3.36
CA GLU A 103 18.63 9.69 -3.63
C GLU A 103 18.29 10.12 -5.07
N ASN A 104 18.53 9.25 -6.05
CA ASN A 104 18.26 9.54 -7.47
C ASN A 104 16.78 9.42 -7.86
N MET A 105 15.91 9.02 -6.92
CA MET A 105 14.47 8.89 -7.14
C MET A 105 13.67 9.85 -6.26
N VAL A 106 14.34 10.78 -5.58
CA VAL A 106 13.67 11.83 -4.81
C VAL A 106 12.77 12.64 -5.76
N ASP A 107 11.50 12.71 -5.39
CA ASP A 107 10.40 13.30 -6.15
C ASP A 107 10.02 12.60 -7.47
N ALA A 108 10.47 11.36 -7.70
CA ALA A 108 10.02 10.58 -8.86
C ALA A 108 8.51 10.35 -8.80
N GLN A 109 7.81 10.66 -9.89
CA GLN A 109 6.36 10.45 -9.99
C GLN A 109 6.03 9.00 -10.35
N LEU A 110 4.97 8.46 -9.76
CA LEU A 110 4.39 7.19 -10.15
C LEU A 110 3.08 7.45 -10.88
N GLU A 111 3.03 7.11 -12.17
CA GLU A 111 1.83 7.18 -12.98
C GLU A 111 1.27 5.77 -13.20
N LEU A 112 -0.01 5.58 -12.88
CA LEU A 112 -0.70 4.30 -12.97
C LEU A 112 -1.61 4.24 -14.19
N ASP A 113 -1.40 3.23 -15.03
CA ASP A 113 -2.27 2.86 -16.13
C ASP A 113 -3.15 1.67 -15.69
N LEU A 114 -4.42 1.93 -15.39
CA LEU A 114 -5.33 0.94 -14.83
C LEU A 114 -5.96 0.09 -15.94
N VAL A 115 -5.61 -1.19 -15.98
CA VAL A 115 -6.07 -2.11 -17.02
C VAL A 115 -7.34 -2.83 -16.56
N PRO A 116 -8.47 -2.74 -17.30
CA PRO A 116 -9.68 -3.44 -16.94
C PRO A 116 -9.52 -4.95 -17.03
N ALA A 117 -10.31 -5.67 -16.25
CA ALA A 117 -10.41 -7.13 -16.36
C ALA A 117 -11.33 -7.49 -17.53
N GLU A 118 -10.83 -8.29 -18.46
CA GLU A 118 -11.61 -8.84 -19.57
C GLU A 118 -11.46 -10.36 -19.61
N VAL A 119 -12.52 -11.04 -20.00
CA VAL A 119 -12.55 -12.49 -20.17
C VAL A 119 -13.13 -12.90 -21.51
N LEU A 120 -12.70 -14.06 -22.00
CA LEU A 120 -13.35 -14.82 -23.06
C LEU A 120 -14.06 -16.02 -22.44
N CYS A 121 -15.36 -16.16 -22.67
CA CYS A 121 -16.11 -17.31 -22.16
C CYS A 121 -16.11 -18.47 -23.16
N HIS A 122 -15.89 -19.69 -22.67
CA HIS A 122 -15.93 -20.90 -23.51
C HIS A 122 -17.36 -21.40 -23.79
N ASP A 123 -18.32 -21.06 -22.93
CA ASP A 123 -19.72 -21.50 -23.08
C ASP A 123 -20.54 -20.63 -24.06
N CYS A 124 -20.31 -19.32 -24.07
CA CYS A 124 -21.05 -18.39 -24.94
C CYS A 124 -20.16 -17.65 -25.95
N GLU A 125 -18.85 -17.94 -25.97
CA GLU A 125 -17.85 -17.37 -26.90
C GLU A 125 -17.72 -15.84 -26.85
N GLN A 126 -18.30 -15.21 -25.82
CA GLN A 126 -18.32 -13.76 -25.70
C GLN A 126 -17.11 -13.25 -24.94
N GLN A 127 -16.42 -12.25 -25.51
CA GLN A 127 -15.47 -11.43 -24.78
C GLN A 127 -16.23 -10.36 -23.99
N SER A 128 -15.91 -10.19 -22.71
CA SER A 128 -16.61 -9.25 -21.84
C SER A 128 -15.72 -8.69 -20.75
N ARG A 129 -15.97 -7.43 -20.40
CA ARG A 129 -15.37 -6.80 -19.23
C ARG A 129 -16.02 -7.30 -17.94
N ILE A 130 -15.19 -7.53 -16.93
CA ILE A 130 -15.63 -7.86 -15.58
C ILE A 130 -15.54 -6.62 -14.70
N GLU A 131 -16.63 -6.31 -14.01
CA GLU A 131 -16.68 -5.22 -13.02
C GLU A 131 -16.40 -5.71 -11.59
N SER A 132 -16.64 -7.00 -11.31
CA SER A 132 -16.38 -7.58 -9.99
C SER A 132 -14.88 -7.76 -9.74
N ARG A 133 -14.42 -7.29 -8.58
CA ARG A 133 -13.04 -7.51 -8.08
C ARG A 133 -12.87 -8.86 -7.38
N TRP A 134 -13.96 -9.55 -7.09
CA TRP A 134 -13.99 -10.73 -6.21
C TRP A 134 -14.39 -12.01 -6.93
N SER A 135 -14.93 -11.91 -8.14
CA SER A 135 -15.49 -13.04 -8.85
C SER A 135 -15.24 -12.89 -10.34
N VAL A 136 -14.63 -13.91 -10.93
CA VAL A 136 -14.32 -13.98 -12.35
C VAL A 136 -15.32 -14.94 -12.99
N TYR A 137 -16.24 -14.40 -13.77
CA TYR A 137 -17.26 -15.15 -14.50
C TYR A 137 -17.74 -14.33 -15.70
N CYS A 138 -18.34 -14.99 -16.68
CA CYS A 138 -18.91 -14.34 -17.85
C CYS A 138 -20.18 -13.56 -17.47
N PRO A 139 -20.28 -12.25 -17.71
CA PRO A 139 -21.49 -11.49 -17.42
C PRO A 139 -22.66 -11.82 -18.36
N GLY A 140 -22.40 -12.44 -19.51
CA GLY A 140 -23.43 -12.80 -20.49
C GLY A 140 -24.22 -14.07 -20.14
N CYS A 141 -23.52 -15.11 -19.64
CA CYS A 141 -24.13 -16.42 -19.36
C CYS A 141 -23.92 -16.94 -17.92
N ALA A 142 -23.22 -16.17 -17.08
CA ALA A 142 -22.82 -16.52 -15.71
C ALA A 142 -21.88 -17.75 -15.59
N SER A 143 -21.34 -18.27 -16.70
CA SER A 143 -20.34 -19.33 -16.67
C SER A 143 -19.05 -18.88 -15.99
N THR A 144 -18.43 -19.78 -15.25
CA THR A 144 -17.08 -19.61 -14.69
C THR A 144 -16.00 -20.18 -15.59
N ASP A 145 -16.37 -20.87 -16.68
CA ASP A 145 -15.42 -21.39 -17.67
C ASP A 145 -15.01 -20.27 -18.64
N VAL A 146 -14.01 -19.51 -18.22
CA VAL A 146 -13.54 -18.31 -18.91
C VAL A 146 -12.02 -18.19 -18.87
N ASP A 147 -11.45 -17.69 -19.96
CA ASP A 147 -10.05 -17.26 -20.03
C ASP A 147 -9.96 -15.77 -19.67
N VAL A 148 -9.03 -15.40 -18.78
CA VAL A 148 -8.73 -14.00 -18.48
C VAL A 148 -7.80 -13.44 -19.55
N LEU A 149 -8.28 -12.44 -20.31
CA LEU A 149 -7.54 -11.80 -21.39
C LEU A 149 -6.71 -10.61 -20.89
N SER A 150 -7.23 -9.86 -19.91
CA SER A 150 -6.56 -8.72 -19.30
C SER A 150 -7.00 -8.53 -17.85
N GLY A 151 -6.30 -7.67 -17.11
CA GLY A 151 -6.59 -7.35 -15.72
C GLY A 151 -5.62 -7.99 -14.72
N ASN A 152 -4.61 -8.72 -15.19
CA ASN A 152 -3.56 -9.34 -14.36
C ASN A 152 -2.22 -8.58 -14.40
N GLU A 153 -2.18 -7.43 -15.04
CA GLU A 153 -0.99 -6.64 -15.30
C GLU A 153 -0.40 -6.09 -13.99
N PHE A 154 0.92 -6.16 -13.87
CA PHE A 154 1.68 -5.39 -12.89
C PHE A 154 3.08 -5.20 -13.46
N LEU A 155 3.21 -4.21 -14.35
CA LEU A 155 4.37 -4.07 -15.23
C LEU A 155 4.81 -2.60 -15.27
N VAL A 156 6.11 -2.35 -15.08
CA VAL A 156 6.70 -1.04 -15.39
C VAL A 156 6.81 -0.92 -16.91
N THR A 157 6.10 0.04 -17.50
CA THR A 157 6.00 0.21 -18.96
C THR A 157 6.95 1.26 -19.50
N SER A 158 7.30 2.28 -18.70
CA SER A 158 8.27 3.30 -19.09
C SER A 158 8.93 3.94 -17.88
N ILE A 159 10.15 4.44 -18.08
CA ILE A 159 10.92 5.21 -17.10
C ILE A 159 11.47 6.44 -17.81
N GLU A 160 11.13 7.62 -17.30
CA GLU A 160 11.71 8.90 -17.74
C GLU A 160 12.85 9.30 -16.80
N VAL A 161 13.95 9.79 -17.39
CA VAL A 161 15.19 10.08 -16.68
C VAL A 161 15.91 11.29 -17.27
N SER A 162 16.60 12.04 -16.41
CA SER A 162 17.42 13.21 -16.75
C SER A 162 18.89 13.05 -16.39
#